data_AF-A0A0F7VR41-F1
#
_entry.id   AF-A0A0F7VR41-F1
#
_cell.length_a   1.000
_cell.length_b   1.000
_cell.length_c   1.000
_cell.angle_alpha   90.00
_cell.angle_beta   90.00
_cell.angle_gamma   90.00
#
_symmetry.space_group_name_H-M   'P 1'
#
loop_
_entity.id
_entity.type
_entity.pdbx_description
1 polymer ?
#
loop_
_entity_poly.entity_id
_entity_poly.type
_entity_poly.pdbx_seq_one_letter_code
_entity_poly.pdbx_strand_id
1 'polypeptide(L)'
;MATYLSQSDEALRRVTAKPALNVSRAAARYRITSALIADMARVMSTRDLTDVERADLEHVQAVNCESRAVLTAAGRLDLIGGA
;
A
#
# COMPACT_ATOMS: atom_id res chain seq x y z
N MET A 1 -41.65 -2.95 -7.07
CA MET A 1 -40.87 -4.13 -6.65
C MET A 1 -39.49 -4.27 -7.32
N ALA A 2 -39.10 -3.44 -8.31
CA ALA A 2 -37.77 -3.51 -8.93
C ALA A 2 -36.67 -2.73 -8.16
N THR A 3 -37.05 -1.70 -7.39
CA THR A 3 -36.12 -0.79 -6.72
C THR A 3 -35.35 -1.42 -5.55
N TYR A 4 -35.95 -2.40 -4.88
CA TYR A 4 -35.36 -3.06 -3.69
C TYR A 4 -34.26 -4.08 -4.04
N LEU A 5 -34.37 -4.75 -5.20
CA LEU A 5 -33.34 -5.67 -5.72
C LEU A 5 -32.08 -4.90 -6.15
N SER A 6 -32.27 -3.74 -6.80
CA SER A 6 -31.18 -2.85 -7.22
C SER A 6 -30.35 -2.31 -6.03
N GLN A 7 -31.00 -1.91 -4.93
CA GLN A 7 -30.29 -1.42 -3.74
C GLN A 7 -29.53 -2.53 -3.01
N SER A 8 -30.06 -3.76 -3.01
CA SER A 8 -29.41 -4.92 -2.39
C SER A 8 -28.16 -5.36 -3.16
N ASP A 9 -28.23 -5.36 -4.50
CA ASP A 9 -27.09 -5.69 -5.37
C ASP A 9 -25.99 -4.61 -5.34
N GLU A 10 -26.38 -3.34 -5.30
CA GLU A 10 -25.47 -2.20 -5.14
C GLU A 10 -24.76 -2.25 -3.77
N ALA A 11 -25.49 -2.55 -2.69
CA ALA A 11 -24.92 -2.74 -1.36
C ALA A 11 -23.97 -3.95 -1.32
N LEU A 12 -24.34 -5.06 -1.95
CA LEU A 12 -23.51 -6.26 -2.03
C LEU A 12 -22.24 -6.01 -2.85
N ARG A 13 -22.34 -5.27 -3.96
CA ARG A 13 -21.17 -4.81 -4.74
C ARG A 13 -20.26 -3.91 -3.93
N ARG A 14 -20.80 -2.99 -3.13
CA ARG A 14 -19.99 -2.12 -2.24
C ARG A 14 -19.30 -2.89 -1.13
N VAL A 15 -19.93 -3.94 -0.59
CA VAL A 15 -19.35 -4.81 0.44
C VAL A 15 -18.26 -5.71 -0.14
N THR A 16 -18.50 -6.29 -1.33
CA THR A 16 -17.51 -7.13 -2.03
C THR A 16 -16.37 -6.35 -2.66
N ALA A 17 -16.58 -5.06 -2.98
CA ALA A 17 -15.52 -4.16 -3.46
C ALA A 17 -14.49 -3.80 -2.38
N LYS A 18 -14.78 -4.05 -1.10
CA LYS A 18 -13.80 -3.82 -0.02
C LYS A 18 -12.63 -4.78 -0.20
N PRO A 19 -11.39 -4.28 -0.31
CA PRO A 19 -10.23 -5.15 -0.40
C PRO A 19 -10.15 -6.04 0.84
N ALA A 20 -9.77 -7.30 0.65
CA ALA A 20 -9.47 -8.19 1.76
C ALA A 20 -8.49 -7.51 2.75
N LEU A 21 -8.62 -7.83 4.04
CA LEU A 21 -7.89 -7.13 5.10
C LEU A 21 -6.36 -7.12 4.87
N ASN A 22 -5.82 -8.21 4.34
CA ASN A 22 -4.42 -8.33 3.94
C ASN A 22 -4.01 -7.33 2.84
N VAL A 23 -4.87 -7.13 1.83
CA VAL A 23 -4.67 -6.16 0.74
C VAL A 23 -4.71 -4.73 1.28
N SER A 24 -5.69 -4.42 2.12
CA SER A 24 -5.80 -3.10 2.76
C SER A 24 -4.57 -2.79 3.64
N ARG A 25 -4.10 -3.78 4.41
CA ARG A 25 -2.89 -3.65 5.24
C ARG A 25 -1.63 -3.49 4.38
N ALA A 26 -1.52 -4.22 3.27
CA ALA A 26 -0.40 -4.07 2.34
C ALA A 26 -0.37 -2.68 1.69
N ALA A 27 -1.52 -2.15 1.27
CA ALA A 27 -1.62 -0.78 0.74
C ALA A 27 -1.19 0.27 1.77
N ALA A 28 -1.64 0.14 3.03
CA ALA A 28 -1.23 1.05 4.11
C ALA A 28 0.28 0.96 4.40
N ARG A 29 0.83 -0.26 4.51
CA ARG A 29 2.27 -0.48 4.71
C ARG A 29 3.08 0.14 3.57
N TYR A 30 2.71 -0.12 2.32
CA TYR A 30 3.39 0.42 1.15
C TYR A 30 3.43 1.96 1.17
N ARG A 31 2.32 2.64 1.49
CA ARG A 31 2.28 4.10 1.57
C ARG A 31 3.20 4.67 2.64
N ILE A 32 3.21 4.05 3.82
CA ILE A 32 4.10 4.47 4.91
C ILE A 32 5.56 4.26 4.51
N THR A 33 5.91 3.07 4.00
CA THR A 33 7.29 2.76 3.65
C THR A 33 7.81 3.56 2.45
N SER A 34 6.96 3.84 1.45
CA SER A 34 7.34 4.69 0.33
C SER A 34 7.61 6.14 0.76
N ALA A 35 6.83 6.69 1.70
CA ALA A 35 7.09 7.99 2.28
C ALA A 35 8.42 8.02 3.04
N LEU A 36 8.68 7.02 3.89
CA LEU A 36 9.94 6.91 4.63
C LEU A 36 11.16 6.77 3.71
N ILE A 37 11.06 6.00 2.62
CA ILE A 37 12.12 5.90 1.61
C ILE A 37 12.36 7.25 0.94
N ALA A 38 11.30 7.99 0.62
CA ALA A 38 11.43 9.32 0.02
C ALA A 38 12.09 10.32 0.98
N ASP A 39 11.77 10.27 2.27
CA ASP A 39 12.41 11.09 3.29
C ASP A 39 13.90 10.72 3.45
N MET A 40 14.23 9.42 3.47
CA MET A 40 15.62 8.97 3.55
C MET A 40 16.43 9.38 2.31
N ALA A 41 15.82 9.38 1.12
CA ALA A 41 16.46 9.89 -0.09
C ALA A 41 16.80 11.39 0.00
N ARG A 42 15.99 12.19 0.70
CA ARG A 42 16.31 13.61 0.99
C ARG A 42 17.45 13.75 2.00
N VAL A 43 17.54 12.86 2.98
CA VAL A 43 18.69 12.83 3.90
C VAL A 43 19.96 12.53 3.10
N MET A 44 19.93 11.50 2.25
CA MET A 44 21.04 11.08 1.40
C MET A 44 21.51 12.16 0.42
N SER A 45 20.66 13.12 0.04
CA SER A 45 21.08 14.23 -0.81
C SER A 45 21.88 15.32 -0.08
N THR A 46 21.93 15.27 1.26
CA THR A 46 22.61 16.26 2.11
C THR A 46 23.76 15.68 2.91
N ARG A 47 23.74 14.38 3.22
CA ARG A 47 24.79 13.67 3.95
C ARG A 47 24.71 12.17 3.73
N ASP A 48 25.77 11.46 4.11
CA ASP A 48 25.75 10.01 4.21
C ASP A 48 24.85 9.53 5.36
N LEU A 49 24.30 8.33 5.19
CA LEU A 49 23.56 7.63 6.24
C LEU A 49 24.53 7.00 7.24
N THR A 50 24.15 7.07 8.51
CA THR A 50 24.76 6.22 9.54
C THR A 50 24.45 4.75 9.28
N ASP A 51 25.20 3.84 9.89
CA ASP A 51 24.97 2.40 9.74
C ASP A 51 23.57 1.98 10.20
N VAL A 52 23.05 2.61 11.25
CA VAL A 52 21.69 2.36 11.76
C VAL A 52 20.65 2.81 10.74
N GLU A 53 20.78 4.02 10.19
CA GLU A 53 19.84 4.54 9.19
C GLU A 53 19.88 3.73 7.89
N ARG A 54 21.05 3.20 7.54
CA ARG A 54 21.19 2.29 6.39
C ARG A 54 20.45 0.98 6.64
N ALA A 55 20.63 0.37 7.81
CA ALA A 55 19.90 -0.85 8.18
C ALA A 55 18.38 -0.61 8.22
N ASP A 56 17.94 0.54 8.73
CA ASP A 56 16.54 0.94 8.72
C ASP A 56 16.01 1.11 7.29
N LEU A 57 16.78 1.75 6.41
CA LEU A 57 16.42 1.90 5.00
C LEU A 57 16.27 0.54 4.29
N GLU A 58 17.21 -0.38 4.51
CA GLU A 58 17.15 -1.75 3.97
C GLU A 58 15.89 -2.48 4.46
N HIS A 59 15.57 -2.37 5.75
CA HIS A 59 14.36 -2.96 6.32
C HIS A 59 13.09 -2.36 5.69
N VAL A 60 13.00 -1.04 5.61
CA VAL A 60 11.85 -0.34 5.03
C VAL A 60 11.67 -0.70 3.55
N GLN A 61 12.76 -0.81 2.78
CA GLN A 61 12.71 -1.26 1.39
C GLN A 61 12.19 -2.69 1.26
N ALA A 62 12.64 -3.62 2.12
CA ALA A 62 12.14 -4.98 2.14
C ALA A 62 10.63 -5.03 2.40
N VAL A 63 10.14 -4.31 3.41
CA VAL A 63 8.70 -4.22 3.72
C VAL A 63 7.90 -3.59 2.58
N ASN A 64 8.46 -2.59 1.89
CA ASN A 64 7.83 -1.97 0.75
C ASN A 64 7.67 -2.96 -0.42
N CYS A 65 8.72 -3.74 -0.71
CA CYS A 65 8.71 -4.80 -1.71
C CYS A 65 7.70 -5.91 -1.38
N GLU A 66 7.67 -6.40 -0.14
CA GLU A 66 6.68 -7.38 0.32
C GLU A 66 5.25 -6.88 0.14
N SER A 67 5.00 -5.62 0.53
CA SER A 67 3.67 -5.01 0.43
C SER A 67 3.25 -4.88 -1.03
N ARG A 68 4.17 -4.48 -1.93
CA ARG A 68 3.92 -4.42 -3.38
C ARG A 68 3.66 -5.81 -3.96
N ALA A 69 4.36 -6.85 -3.50
CA ALA A 69 4.14 -8.23 -3.95
C ALA A 69 2.73 -8.71 -3.59
N VAL A 70 2.26 -8.45 -2.36
CA VAL A 70 0.88 -8.77 -1.94
C VAL A 70 -0.15 -8.05 -2.80
N LEU A 71 0.06 -6.76 -3.09
CA LEU A 71 -0.84 -5.97 -3.94
C LEU A 71 -0.84 -6.47 -5.39
N THR A 72 0.33 -6.85 -5.91
CA THR A 72 0.47 -7.41 -7.26
C THR A 72 -0.26 -8.75 -7.36
N ALA A 73 -0.06 -9.65 -6.40
CA ALA A 73 -0.73 -10.94 -6.35
C ALA A 73 -2.26 -10.82 -6.25
N ALA A 74 -2.74 -9.77 -5.58
CA ALA A 74 -4.17 -9.46 -5.50
C ALA A 74 -4.71 -8.75 -6.75
N GLY A 75 -3.87 -8.37 -7.72
CA GLY A 75 -4.26 -7.51 -8.84
C GLY A 75 -4.70 -6.11 -8.42
N ARG A 76 -4.24 -5.64 -7.25
CA ARG A 76 -4.67 -4.40 -6.60
C ARG A 76 -3.60 -3.31 -6.54
N LEU A 77 -2.79 -3.20 -7.58
CA LEU A 77 -1.82 -2.10 -7.71
C LEU A 77 -2.49 -0.73 -7.86
N ASP A 78 -3.78 -0.69 -8.23
CA ASP A 78 -4.63 0.51 -8.22
C ASP A 78 -4.65 1.22 -6.86
N LEU A 79 -4.43 0.48 -5.76
CA LEU A 79 -4.43 1.04 -4.42
C LEU A 79 -3.17 1.89 -4.10
N ILE A 80 -2.11 1.75 -4.89
CA ILE A 80 -0.82 2.43 -4.67
C ILE A 80 -0.31 3.20 -5.89
N GLY A 81 -0.93 3.02 -7.07
CA GLY A 81 -0.71 3.87 -8.24
C GLY A 81 -1.47 5.18 -8.09
N GLY A 82 -0.78 6.31 -8.27
CA GLY A 82 -1.41 7.62 -8.34
C GLY A 82 -2.36 7.70 -9.53
N ALA A 83 -3.50 8.36 -9.33
CA ALA A 83 -4.33 8.90 -10.39
C ALA A 83 -3.55 9.91 -11.25
#